data_AF-A0A3B9YGJ3-F1
#
_entry.id   AF-A0A3B9YGJ3-F1
#
_cell.length_a   1.000
_cell.length_b   1.000
_cell.length_c   1.000
_cell.angle_alpha   90.00
_cell.angle_beta   90.00
_cell.angle_gamma   90.00
#
_symmetry.space_group_name_H-M   'P 1'
#
loop_
_entity.id
_entity.type
_entity.pdbx_description
1 polymer ?
#
loop_
_entity_poly.entity_id
_entity_poly.type
_entity_poly.pdbx_seq_one_letter_code
_entity_poly.pdbx_strand_id
1 'polypeptide(L)'
;MTHDPDEAEFVESGTFRVDRSRAIRKLKSFGFAEELSPLSLWVRCANASGAGEVRLRQQTCWCEARFDGRPFTSNELHDPFSALLEDGEPRLKHFAQGLLLALREKPKAVVLRSGSGAERISLRARPLGDEVELEVSPAEPSDETDTSVQVEWTVWDKDESREIQIPKERCFHLFAMSRASVALQRDLIVDPSEDPPGDLRVEEEGFRAVLYRSGTPDVPSGHVAFYSYGALVCVSRVMAGRGCCARLDDPGLKLNASLSGVARDERYALVLEILREKAKALTA
;
A
#
# COMPACT_ATOMS: atom_id res chain seq x y z
N MET A 1 21.65 -37.38 44.30
CA MET A 1 21.26 -36.13 43.60
C MET A 1 21.53 -36.38 42.13
N THR A 2 20.46 -36.61 41.38
CA THR A 2 20.46 -36.88 39.94
C THR A 2 20.46 -35.55 39.21
N HIS A 3 21.52 -35.28 38.44
CA HIS A 3 21.59 -34.15 37.52
C HIS A 3 20.60 -34.41 36.37
N ASP A 4 19.69 -33.46 36.15
CA ASP A 4 18.76 -33.45 35.02
C ASP A 4 19.53 -33.02 33.76
N PRO A 5 19.70 -33.87 32.74
CA PRO A 5 20.55 -33.58 31.58
C PRO A 5 19.92 -32.64 30.54
N ASP A 6 18.72 -32.11 30.80
CA ASP A 6 17.96 -31.28 29.85
C ASP A 6 17.89 -29.78 30.23
N GLU A 7 18.79 -29.31 31.10
CA GLU A 7 18.90 -27.87 31.41
C GLU A 7 19.65 -27.14 30.28
N ALA A 8 18.90 -26.61 29.31
CA ALA A 8 19.45 -25.83 28.22
C ALA A 8 20.11 -24.54 28.74
N GLU A 9 21.45 -24.51 28.72
CA GLU A 9 22.25 -23.36 29.11
C GLU A 9 22.16 -22.26 28.04
N PHE A 10 21.64 -21.10 28.42
CA PHE A 10 21.64 -19.91 27.58
C PHE A 10 23.07 -19.38 27.45
N VAL A 11 23.67 -19.51 26.27
CA VAL A 11 25.11 -19.26 26.07
C VAL A 11 25.42 -17.77 25.82
N GLU A 12 24.61 -17.04 25.04
CA GLU A 12 24.79 -15.58 24.82
C GLU A 12 23.61 -14.98 24.02
N SER A 13 23.25 -13.71 24.26
CA SER A 13 22.46 -12.91 23.31
C SER A 13 23.39 -12.07 22.45
N GLY A 14 23.48 -12.37 21.15
CA GLY A 14 24.14 -11.50 20.16
C GLY A 14 23.17 -10.52 19.51
N THR A 15 23.57 -9.26 19.33
CA THR A 15 22.81 -8.28 18.53
C THR A 15 23.30 -8.29 17.08
N PHE A 16 22.44 -8.65 16.13
CA PHE A 16 22.75 -8.50 14.71
C PHE A 16 22.59 -7.03 14.29
N ARG A 17 23.69 -6.39 13.89
CA ARG A 17 23.65 -5.05 13.28
C ARG A 17 23.45 -5.20 11.79
N VAL A 18 22.30 -4.74 11.29
CA VAL A 18 22.03 -4.70 9.84
C VAL A 18 22.60 -3.40 9.28
N ASP A 19 23.44 -3.51 8.24
CA ASP A 19 23.85 -2.36 7.45
C ASP A 19 22.61 -1.83 6.70
N ARG A 20 22.11 -0.69 7.20
CA ARG A 20 20.90 -0.04 6.72
C ARG A 20 20.97 0.31 5.24
N SER A 21 22.06 0.95 4.81
CA SER A 21 22.23 1.39 3.43
C SER A 21 22.23 0.18 2.49
N ARG A 22 22.86 -0.92 2.91
CA ARG A 22 22.84 -2.18 2.16
C ARG A 22 21.45 -2.82 2.12
N ALA A 23 20.70 -2.79 3.22
CA ALA A 23 19.34 -3.31 3.29
C ALA A 23 18.40 -2.55 2.34
N ILE A 24 18.46 -1.21 2.35
CA ILE A 24 17.64 -0.37 1.46
C ILE A 24 18.02 -0.59 0.00
N ARG A 25 19.31 -0.68 -0.34
CA ARG A 25 19.76 -1.01 -1.70
C ARG A 25 19.21 -2.35 -2.16
N LYS A 26 19.22 -3.36 -1.27
CA LYS A 26 18.68 -4.68 -1.57
C LYS A 26 17.16 -4.63 -1.78
N LEU A 27 16.43 -3.90 -0.95
CA LEU A 27 14.98 -3.72 -1.10
C LEU A 27 14.64 -3.01 -2.42
N LYS A 28 15.39 -1.98 -2.81
CA LYS A 28 15.23 -1.28 -4.11
C LYS A 28 15.44 -2.22 -5.30
N SER A 29 16.39 -3.15 -5.19
CA SER A 29 16.67 -4.16 -6.22
C SER A 29 15.71 -5.36 -6.22
N PHE A 30 14.93 -5.54 -5.16
CA PHE A 30 14.02 -6.67 -5.06
C PHE A 30 12.85 -6.49 -6.02
N GLY A 31 12.49 -7.56 -6.74
CA GLY A 31 11.40 -7.52 -7.71
C GLY A 31 10.05 -7.35 -7.02
N PHE A 32 9.56 -6.11 -6.95
CA PHE A 32 8.13 -5.86 -6.78
C PHE A 32 7.40 -6.42 -7.99
N ALA A 33 6.16 -6.91 -7.81
CA ALA A 33 5.38 -7.35 -8.95
C ALA A 33 5.12 -6.19 -9.91
N GLU A 34 5.03 -6.50 -11.20
CA GLU A 34 4.78 -5.55 -12.28
C GLU A 34 3.50 -4.73 -12.06
N GLU A 35 2.53 -5.26 -11.33
CA GLU A 35 1.25 -4.59 -11.08
C GLU A 35 1.27 -3.61 -9.89
N LEU A 36 2.35 -3.60 -9.10
CA LEU A 36 2.46 -2.71 -7.96
C LEU A 36 2.97 -1.35 -8.45
N SER A 37 2.13 -0.31 -8.35
CA SER A 37 2.50 1.09 -8.62
C SER A 37 2.80 1.84 -7.31
N PRO A 38 3.71 2.84 -7.31
CA PRO A 38 3.90 3.74 -6.18
C PRO A 38 2.59 4.41 -5.73
N LEU A 39 1.72 4.76 -6.68
CA LEU A 39 0.43 5.38 -6.39
C LEU A 39 -0.46 4.45 -5.55
N SER A 40 -0.47 3.14 -5.84
CA SER A 40 -1.24 2.16 -5.05
C SER A 40 -0.74 2.08 -3.61
N LEU A 41 0.58 2.14 -3.39
CA LEU A 41 1.16 2.16 -2.05
C LEU A 41 0.84 3.46 -1.31
N TRP A 42 0.77 4.59 -2.02
CA TRP A 42 0.36 5.86 -1.40
C TRP A 42 -1.15 5.94 -1.11
N VAL A 43 -2.01 5.27 -1.87
CA VAL A 43 -3.41 5.08 -1.48
C VAL A 43 -3.49 4.25 -0.18
N ARG A 44 -2.70 3.17 -0.04
CA ARG A 44 -2.63 2.43 1.23
C ARG A 44 -2.13 3.30 2.38
N CYS A 45 -1.11 4.11 2.14
CA CYS A 45 -0.61 5.09 3.10
C CYS A 45 -1.71 6.08 3.52
N ALA A 46 -2.46 6.62 2.57
CA ALA A 46 -3.54 7.58 2.83
C ALA A 46 -4.64 6.95 3.70
N ASN A 47 -5.13 5.76 3.31
CA ASN A 47 -6.13 5.02 4.09
C ASN A 47 -5.60 4.65 5.49
N ALA A 48 -4.34 4.19 5.61
CA ALA A 48 -3.69 3.93 6.90
C ALA A 48 -3.47 5.20 7.74
N SER A 49 -3.45 6.38 7.10
CA SER A 49 -3.40 7.69 7.77
C SER A 49 -4.79 8.23 8.12
N GLY A 50 -5.86 7.49 7.82
CA GLY A 50 -7.24 7.91 8.07
C GLY A 50 -7.76 8.98 7.12
N ALA A 51 -7.21 9.10 5.91
CA ALA A 51 -7.70 10.03 4.89
C ALA A 51 -9.17 9.74 4.53
N GLY A 52 -9.94 10.81 4.29
CA GLY A 52 -11.29 10.75 3.71
C GLY A 52 -11.28 10.93 2.18
N GLU A 53 -10.23 11.52 1.63
CA GLU A 53 -10.06 11.79 0.21
C GLU A 53 -8.64 11.52 -0.26
N VAL A 54 -8.52 10.92 -1.45
CA VAL A 54 -7.28 10.73 -2.21
C VAL A 54 -7.49 11.21 -3.64
N ARG A 55 -6.69 12.18 -4.06
CA ARG A 55 -6.65 12.70 -5.43
C ARG A 55 -5.37 12.23 -6.10
N LEU A 56 -5.52 11.49 -7.19
CA LEU A 56 -4.43 11.07 -8.06
C LEU A 56 -4.38 11.97 -9.28
N ARG A 57 -3.20 12.47 -9.62
CA ARG A 57 -2.97 13.22 -10.87
C ARG A 57 -1.80 12.61 -11.61
N GLN A 58 -1.92 12.58 -12.92
CA GLN A 58 -0.93 12.00 -13.83
C GLN A 58 -0.75 12.93 -15.02
N GLN A 59 0.49 13.26 -15.34
CA GLN A 59 0.89 14.08 -16.46
C GLN A 59 2.13 13.46 -17.10
N THR A 60 2.48 13.91 -18.30
CA THR A 60 3.61 13.36 -19.06
C THR A 60 4.94 13.31 -18.29
N CYS A 61 5.17 14.25 -17.36
CA CYS A 61 6.45 14.35 -16.65
C CYS A 61 6.29 14.34 -15.13
N TRP A 62 5.09 14.05 -14.62
CA TRP A 62 4.89 13.90 -13.18
C TRP A 62 3.62 13.14 -12.85
N CYS A 63 3.59 12.51 -11.69
CA CYS A 63 2.36 12.01 -11.06
C CYS A 63 2.31 12.48 -9.61
N GLU A 64 1.11 12.58 -9.05
CA GLU A 64 0.88 13.02 -7.68
C GLU A 64 -0.20 12.17 -7.02
N ALA A 65 0.01 11.83 -5.75
CA ALA A 65 -1.04 11.40 -4.84
C ALA A 65 -1.19 12.47 -3.75
N ARG A 66 -2.40 12.99 -3.56
CA ARG A 66 -2.71 14.02 -2.57
C ARG A 66 -3.87 13.56 -1.68
N PHE A 67 -3.76 13.68 -0.36
CA PHE A 67 -4.74 13.13 0.58
C PHE A 67 -4.78 13.86 1.93
N ASP A 68 -5.93 13.83 2.60
CA ASP A 68 -6.27 14.58 3.81
C ASP A 68 -6.15 13.79 5.12
N GLY A 69 -5.22 12.84 5.19
CA GLY A 69 -4.95 12.03 6.38
C GLY A 69 -4.07 12.72 7.42
N ARG A 70 -3.73 11.99 8.50
CA ARG A 70 -2.78 12.47 9.52
C ARG A 70 -1.46 12.91 8.87
N PRO A 71 -0.99 14.16 9.10
CA PRO A 71 0.24 14.65 8.50
C PRO A 71 1.47 13.85 8.98
N PHE A 72 2.51 13.84 8.15
CA PHE A 72 3.85 13.43 8.53
C PHE A 72 4.51 14.50 9.43
N THR A 73 5.31 14.02 10.36
CA THR A 73 6.19 14.82 11.23
C THR A 73 7.59 14.91 10.64
N SER A 74 8.37 15.90 11.08
CA SER A 74 9.76 16.06 10.65
C SER A 74 10.60 14.80 10.95
N ASN A 75 10.40 14.17 12.11
CA ASN A 75 11.12 12.97 12.50
C ASN A 75 10.83 11.78 11.57
N GLU A 76 9.57 11.61 11.15
CA GLU A 76 9.19 10.54 10.23
C GLU A 76 9.79 10.73 8.84
N LEU A 77 9.95 11.99 8.38
CA LEU A 77 10.52 12.29 7.07
C LEU A 77 12.05 12.34 7.05
N HIS A 78 12.69 12.57 8.19
CA HIS A 78 14.16 12.55 8.28
C HIS A 78 14.71 11.15 7.98
N ASP A 79 13.95 10.10 8.29
CA ASP A 79 14.34 8.73 8.03
C ASP A 79 13.15 7.83 7.66
N PRO A 80 12.58 8.03 6.45
CA PRO A 80 11.32 7.40 6.07
C PRO A 80 11.45 5.88 5.94
N PHE A 81 12.65 5.35 5.69
CA PHE A 81 12.87 3.92 5.49
C PHE A 81 12.98 3.12 6.80
N SER A 82 12.97 3.77 7.96
CA SER A 82 13.09 3.10 9.27
C SER A 82 11.95 2.11 9.47
N ALA A 83 10.75 2.50 9.05
CA ALA A 83 9.56 1.68 9.11
C ALA A 83 9.64 0.36 8.33
N LEU A 84 10.59 0.22 7.39
CA LEU A 84 10.80 -1.03 6.63
C LEU A 84 11.71 -2.03 7.34
N LEU A 85 12.56 -1.56 8.25
CA LEU A 85 13.55 -2.37 8.96
C LEU A 85 13.09 -2.68 10.39
N GLU A 86 12.24 -1.80 10.94
CA GLU A 86 11.67 -1.89 12.27
C GLU A 86 10.18 -2.22 12.19
N ASP A 87 9.55 -2.51 13.33
CA ASP A 87 8.11 -2.65 13.37
C ASP A 87 7.41 -1.27 13.35
N GLY A 88 7.50 -0.60 12.20
CA GLY A 88 6.91 0.72 11.98
C GLY A 88 5.40 0.68 11.76
N GLU A 89 4.77 1.83 11.93
CA GLU A 89 3.36 2.01 11.61
C GLU A 89 3.06 1.67 10.13
N PRO A 90 1.91 1.05 9.83
CA PRO A 90 1.53 0.70 8.46
C PRO A 90 1.60 1.85 7.45
N ARG A 91 1.19 3.06 7.84
CA ARG A 91 1.25 4.24 6.96
C ARG A 91 2.69 4.54 6.51
N LEU A 92 3.65 4.46 7.44
CA LEU A 92 5.05 4.76 7.17
C LEU A 92 5.68 3.67 6.32
N LYS A 93 5.34 2.40 6.58
CA LYS A 93 5.72 1.25 5.75
C LYS A 93 5.27 1.44 4.30
N HIS A 94 3.99 1.78 4.08
CA HIS A 94 3.45 1.98 2.74
C HIS A 94 4.05 3.20 2.04
N PHE A 95 4.23 4.31 2.75
CA PHE A 95 4.93 5.48 2.22
C PHE A 95 6.34 5.14 1.75
N ALA A 96 7.13 4.50 2.61
CA ALA A 96 8.51 4.14 2.32
C ALA A 96 8.64 3.13 1.17
N GLN A 97 7.73 2.15 1.09
CA GLN A 97 7.65 1.23 -0.04
C GLN A 97 7.35 1.98 -1.34
N GLY A 98 6.37 2.88 -1.33
CA GLY A 98 6.02 3.69 -2.51
C GLY A 98 7.18 4.59 -2.93
N LEU A 99 7.89 5.18 -1.97
CA LEU A 99 9.09 5.99 -2.20
C LEU A 99 10.21 5.16 -2.85
N LEU A 100 10.50 3.95 -2.34
CA LEU A 100 11.51 3.07 -2.94
C LEU A 100 11.16 2.68 -4.37
N LEU A 101 9.89 2.31 -4.59
CA LEU A 101 9.41 1.91 -5.90
C LEU A 101 9.48 3.08 -6.89
N ALA A 102 9.09 4.29 -6.48
CA ALA A 102 9.22 5.48 -7.31
C ALA A 102 10.69 5.79 -7.65
N LEU A 103 11.59 5.72 -6.66
CA LEU A 103 13.02 6.00 -6.86
C LEU A 103 13.76 4.94 -7.68
N ARG A 104 13.17 3.75 -7.87
CA ARG A 104 13.70 2.71 -8.76
C ARG A 104 13.63 3.12 -10.22
N GLU A 105 12.59 3.87 -10.59
CA GLU A 105 12.36 4.40 -11.94
C GLU A 105 13.18 5.67 -12.22
N LYS A 106 14.20 5.94 -11.39
CA LYS A 106 15.16 7.05 -11.50
C LYS A 106 14.53 8.41 -11.84
N PRO A 107 13.49 8.85 -11.11
CA PRO A 107 12.88 10.15 -11.34
C PRO A 107 13.88 11.26 -11.02
N LYS A 108 13.64 12.47 -11.56
CA LYS A 108 14.37 13.68 -11.15
C LYS A 108 14.27 13.91 -9.65
N ALA A 109 13.08 13.72 -9.09
CA ALA A 109 12.84 13.77 -7.64
C ALA A 109 11.50 13.13 -7.27
N VAL A 110 11.37 12.73 -6.02
CA VAL A 110 10.09 12.57 -5.33
C VAL A 110 9.98 13.68 -4.29
N VAL A 111 8.90 14.46 -4.33
CA VAL A 111 8.66 15.60 -3.44
C VAL A 111 7.41 15.30 -2.61
N LEU A 112 7.56 15.20 -1.30
CA LEU A 112 6.45 15.15 -0.36
C LEU A 112 6.30 16.52 0.31
N ARG A 113 5.06 16.99 0.47
CA ARG A 113 4.71 18.12 1.34
C ARG A 113 3.59 17.67 2.27
N SER A 114 3.68 18.00 3.55
CA SER A 114 2.72 17.57 4.58
C SER A 114 2.66 18.56 5.74
N GLY A 115 1.51 18.64 6.41
CA GLY A 115 1.27 19.58 7.51
C GLY A 115 0.59 20.86 7.04
N SER A 116 0.51 21.86 7.91
CA SER A 116 -0.24 23.10 7.67
C SER A 116 0.49 24.33 8.17
N GLY A 117 0.22 25.49 7.56
CA GLY A 117 0.76 26.76 8.00
C GLY A 117 2.29 26.76 8.07
N ALA A 118 2.85 27.32 9.14
CA ALA A 118 4.28 27.40 9.35
C ALA A 118 4.96 26.06 9.72
N GLU A 119 4.18 25.05 10.11
CA GLU A 119 4.68 23.71 10.46
C GLU A 119 4.70 22.76 9.26
N ARG A 120 4.33 23.25 8.06
CA ARG A 120 4.37 22.44 6.85
C ARG A 120 5.81 22.05 6.52
N ILE A 121 6.03 20.77 6.28
CA ILE A 121 7.33 20.18 5.99
C ILE A 121 7.39 19.65 4.56
N SER A 122 8.58 19.68 3.98
CA SER A 122 8.89 19.14 2.68
C SER A 122 9.98 18.08 2.80
N LEU A 123 9.81 16.96 2.09
CA LEU A 123 10.86 16.00 1.83
C LEU A 123 11.12 15.97 0.32
N ARG A 124 12.37 16.16 -0.08
CA ARG A 124 12.82 15.93 -1.46
C ARG A 124 13.78 14.74 -1.46
N ALA A 125 13.38 13.68 -2.15
CA ALA A 125 14.19 12.49 -2.35
C ALA A 125 14.69 12.42 -3.80
N ARG A 126 15.97 12.13 -4.01
CA ARG A 126 16.58 12.03 -5.34
C ARG A 126 17.41 10.75 -5.45
N PRO A 127 17.40 10.07 -6.60
CA PRO A 127 18.32 8.96 -6.84
C PRO A 127 19.75 9.52 -7.02
N LEU A 128 20.72 8.98 -6.28
CA LEU A 128 22.14 9.29 -6.43
C LEU A 128 22.91 7.98 -6.65
N GLY A 129 22.92 7.51 -7.91
CA GLY A 129 23.41 6.17 -8.25
C GLY A 129 22.56 5.09 -7.56
N ASP A 130 23.19 4.27 -6.73
CA ASP A 130 22.53 3.24 -5.91
C ASP A 130 22.01 3.78 -4.57
N GLU A 131 22.35 5.02 -4.23
CA GLU A 131 21.95 5.69 -3.00
C GLU A 131 20.74 6.59 -3.21
N VAL A 132 20.19 7.08 -2.11
CA VAL A 132 19.08 8.03 -2.09
C VAL A 132 19.52 9.23 -1.28
N GLU A 133 19.52 10.40 -1.93
CA GLU A 133 19.67 11.68 -1.24
C GLU A 133 18.30 12.09 -0.68
N LEU A 134 18.25 12.39 0.61
CA LEU A 134 17.05 12.88 1.29
C LEU A 134 17.32 14.29 1.83
N GLU A 135 16.44 15.22 1.51
CA GLU A 135 16.50 16.60 1.98
C GLU A 135 15.16 16.94 2.63
N VAL A 136 15.18 17.18 3.95
CA VAL A 136 14.01 17.61 4.71
C VAL A 136 14.15 19.09 5.06
N SER A 137 13.14 19.88 4.75
CA SER A 137 13.12 21.32 4.99
C SER A 137 11.71 21.83 5.31
N PRO A 138 11.58 23.01 5.94
CA PRO A 138 10.28 23.70 5.99
C PRO A 138 9.75 23.92 4.58
N ALA A 139 8.46 23.67 4.37
CA ALA A 139 7.76 24.00 3.14
C ALA A 139 7.28 25.46 3.18
N GLU A 140 6.90 26.00 2.02
CA GLU A 140 6.19 27.28 1.98
C GLU A 140 4.89 27.19 2.80
N PRO A 141 4.60 28.17 3.66
CA PRO A 141 3.36 28.18 4.43
C PRO A 141 2.15 28.14 3.50
N SER A 142 1.18 27.31 3.86
CA SER A 142 -0.04 27.12 3.10
C SER A 142 -1.19 26.72 4.02
N ASP A 143 -2.39 27.17 3.68
CA ASP A 143 -3.61 26.83 4.42
C ASP A 143 -4.09 25.41 4.13
N GLU A 144 -3.51 24.72 3.13
CA GLU A 144 -3.85 23.32 2.89
C GLU A 144 -3.21 22.45 3.98
N THR A 145 -4.00 21.50 4.50
CA THR A 145 -3.63 20.55 5.54
C THR A 145 -3.29 19.16 5.00
N ASP A 146 -3.35 18.98 3.69
CA ASP A 146 -3.16 17.69 3.05
C ASP A 146 -1.68 17.33 2.87
N THR A 147 -1.47 16.04 2.65
CA THR A 147 -0.21 15.50 2.18
C THR A 147 -0.25 15.39 0.67
N SER A 148 0.77 15.90 -0.02
CA SER A 148 0.99 15.70 -1.46
C SER A 148 2.30 14.94 -1.67
N VAL A 149 2.30 13.85 -2.42
CA VAL A 149 3.49 13.11 -2.84
C VAL A 149 3.56 13.14 -4.36
N GLN A 150 4.53 13.84 -4.91
CA GLN A 150 4.72 14.05 -6.33
C GLN A 150 6.02 13.39 -6.80
N VAL A 151 5.97 12.67 -7.91
CA VAL A 151 7.17 12.20 -8.62
C VAL A 151 7.37 13.05 -9.85
N GLU A 152 8.59 13.52 -10.06
CA GLU A 152 8.98 14.39 -11.16
C GLU A 152 9.97 13.67 -12.08
N TRP A 153 9.71 13.70 -13.39
CA TRP A 153 10.64 13.25 -14.44
C TRP A 153 11.07 14.42 -15.31
N THR A 154 12.16 14.25 -16.06
CA THR A 154 12.45 15.17 -17.15
C THR A 154 11.60 14.82 -18.37
N VAL A 155 11.55 15.73 -19.35
CA VAL A 155 10.87 15.45 -20.63
C VAL A 155 11.51 14.30 -21.42
N TRP A 156 12.76 13.97 -21.11
CA TRP A 156 13.51 12.90 -21.73
C TRP A 156 13.17 11.53 -21.13
N ASP A 157 12.64 11.51 -19.91
CA ASP A 157 12.29 10.29 -19.15
C ASP A 157 10.76 10.05 -19.16
N LYS A 158 10.09 10.47 -20.23
CA LYS A 158 8.63 10.42 -20.34
C LYS A 158 8.08 9.00 -20.50
N ASP A 159 8.91 8.05 -20.91
CA ASP A 159 8.47 6.66 -21.10
C ASP A 159 8.50 5.94 -19.76
N GLU A 160 9.50 6.19 -18.93
CA GLU A 160 9.57 5.77 -17.52
C GLU A 160 8.40 6.34 -16.70
N SER A 161 8.01 7.60 -16.97
CA SER A 161 6.85 8.20 -16.29
C SER A 161 5.52 7.52 -16.66
N ARG A 162 5.44 6.80 -17.78
CA ARG A 162 4.23 6.06 -18.21
C ARG A 162 4.11 4.73 -17.48
N GLU A 163 5.22 4.08 -17.17
CA GLU A 163 5.24 2.77 -16.49
C GLU A 163 4.59 2.81 -15.10
N ILE A 164 4.68 3.94 -14.41
CA ILE A 164 4.10 4.14 -13.07
C ILE A 164 2.68 4.69 -13.09
N GLN A 165 2.20 5.15 -14.26
CA GLN A 165 0.84 5.64 -14.42
C GLN A 165 -0.14 4.47 -14.37
N ILE A 166 -1.28 4.75 -13.75
CA ILE A 166 -2.38 3.80 -13.64
C ILE A 166 -3.42 4.16 -14.72
N PRO A 167 -3.70 3.27 -15.67
CA PRO A 167 -4.77 3.48 -16.64
C PRO A 167 -6.11 3.66 -15.92
N LYS A 168 -6.92 4.63 -16.37
CA LYS A 168 -8.19 5.02 -15.73
C LYS A 168 -9.12 3.82 -15.54
N GLU A 169 -9.19 2.94 -16.54
CA GLU A 169 -9.98 1.71 -16.55
C GLU A 169 -9.56 0.70 -15.46
N ARG A 170 -8.31 0.77 -14.98
CA ARG A 170 -7.82 -0.09 -13.89
C ARG A 170 -8.04 0.54 -12.51
N CYS A 171 -8.18 1.87 -12.41
CA CYS A 171 -8.26 2.56 -11.12
C CYS A 171 -9.39 2.04 -10.23
N PHE A 172 -10.59 1.82 -10.78
CA PHE A 172 -11.70 1.29 -10.00
C PHE A 172 -11.34 -0.08 -9.42
N HIS A 173 -10.82 -1.00 -10.24
CA HIS A 173 -10.42 -2.32 -9.75
C HIS A 173 -9.33 -2.25 -8.67
N LEU A 174 -8.33 -1.40 -8.87
CA LEU A 174 -7.22 -1.24 -7.93
C LEU A 174 -7.65 -0.66 -6.59
N PHE A 175 -8.68 0.18 -6.56
CA PHE A 175 -9.09 0.92 -5.35
C PHE A 175 -10.51 0.64 -4.90
N ALA A 176 -11.16 -0.39 -5.46
CA ALA A 176 -12.59 -0.69 -5.26
C ALA A 176 -13.00 -0.83 -3.79
N MET A 177 -12.04 -1.16 -2.94
CA MET A 177 -12.24 -1.30 -1.51
C MET A 177 -11.62 -0.14 -0.75
N SER A 178 -11.42 1.06 -1.29
CA SER A 178 -10.88 2.20 -0.50
C SER A 178 -11.83 2.61 0.63
N ARG A 179 -11.31 3.20 1.72
CA ARG A 179 -12.14 3.89 2.74
C ARG A 179 -12.22 5.38 2.46
N ALA A 180 -11.20 5.94 1.83
CA ALA A 180 -11.22 7.28 1.27
C ALA A 180 -11.91 7.27 -0.11
N SER A 181 -12.54 8.40 -0.45
CA SER A 181 -12.86 8.71 -1.84
C SER A 181 -11.58 8.75 -2.67
N VAL A 182 -11.60 8.16 -3.86
CA VAL A 182 -10.45 8.15 -4.76
C VAL A 182 -10.85 8.77 -6.07
N ALA A 183 -10.18 9.87 -6.43
CA ALA A 183 -10.35 10.54 -7.70
C ALA A 183 -9.09 10.40 -8.57
N LEU A 184 -9.26 10.21 -9.87
CA LEU A 184 -8.19 10.35 -10.86
C LEU A 184 -8.46 11.61 -11.69
N GLN A 185 -7.53 12.55 -11.67
CA GLN A 185 -7.71 13.90 -12.22
C GLN A 185 -8.90 14.62 -11.58
N ARG A 186 -10.04 14.68 -12.29
CA ARG A 186 -11.31 15.26 -11.84
C ARG A 186 -12.41 14.21 -11.74
N ASP A 187 -12.13 12.98 -12.13
CA ASP A 187 -13.12 11.92 -12.17
C ASP A 187 -13.09 11.18 -10.83
N LEU A 188 -14.22 11.19 -10.12
CA LEU A 188 -14.42 10.34 -8.95
C LEU A 188 -14.46 8.88 -9.42
N ILE A 189 -13.54 8.07 -8.90
CA ILE A 189 -13.42 6.65 -9.26
C ILE A 189 -14.05 5.76 -8.19
N VAL A 190 -13.85 6.12 -6.92
CA VAL A 190 -14.37 5.38 -5.77
C VAL A 190 -15.03 6.38 -4.83
N ASP A 191 -16.29 6.16 -4.52
CA ASP A 191 -17.01 6.86 -3.45
C ASP A 191 -17.25 5.86 -2.31
N PRO A 192 -16.65 6.04 -1.12
CA PRO A 192 -16.82 5.13 0.00
C PRO A 192 -18.20 5.21 0.64
N SER A 193 -18.99 6.27 0.35
CA SER A 193 -20.39 6.36 0.76
C SER A 193 -21.30 5.48 -0.08
N GLU A 194 -20.86 5.13 -1.30
CA GLU A 194 -21.47 4.12 -2.12
C GLU A 194 -20.86 2.77 -1.77
N ASP A 195 -21.63 1.91 -1.11
CA ASP A 195 -21.19 0.54 -0.90
C ASP A 195 -20.80 -0.10 -2.24
N PRO A 196 -19.70 -0.89 -2.31
CA PRO A 196 -19.39 -1.61 -3.52
C PRO A 196 -20.60 -2.46 -3.92
N PRO A 197 -20.93 -2.53 -5.23
CA PRO A 197 -22.01 -3.40 -5.68
C PRO A 197 -21.66 -4.83 -5.27
N GLY A 198 -22.65 -5.62 -4.84
CA GLY A 198 -22.45 -7.01 -4.43
C GLY A 198 -23.71 -7.61 -3.83
N ASP A 199 -23.75 -8.93 -3.75
CA ASP A 199 -24.92 -9.67 -3.27
C ASP A 199 -24.91 -9.84 -1.74
N LEU A 200 -23.73 -9.92 -1.13
CA LEU A 200 -23.57 -10.05 0.31
C LEU A 200 -22.37 -9.27 0.79
N ARG A 201 -22.56 -8.50 1.88
CA ARG A 201 -21.51 -7.74 2.56
C ARG A 201 -21.19 -8.38 3.89
N VAL A 202 -19.91 -8.38 4.23
CA VAL A 202 -19.39 -8.96 5.47
C VAL A 202 -18.44 -7.94 6.07
N GLU A 203 -18.62 -7.58 7.33
CA GLU A 203 -17.65 -6.82 8.12
C GLU A 203 -17.56 -7.47 9.50
N GLU A 204 -16.52 -8.29 9.68
CA GLU A 204 -16.32 -9.12 10.86
C GLU A 204 -14.81 -9.18 11.14
N GLU A 205 -14.41 -9.31 12.41
CA GLU A 205 -13.01 -9.52 12.79
C GLU A 205 -12.01 -8.48 12.23
N GLY A 206 -12.46 -7.27 11.92
CA GLY A 206 -11.61 -6.19 11.38
C GLY A 206 -11.32 -6.26 9.88
N PHE A 207 -11.92 -7.20 9.14
CA PHE A 207 -11.91 -7.21 7.68
C PHE A 207 -13.28 -6.83 7.12
N ARG A 208 -13.32 -6.45 5.85
CA ARG A 208 -14.55 -6.29 5.07
C ARG A 208 -14.50 -7.07 3.77
N ALA A 209 -15.61 -7.63 3.35
CA ALA A 209 -15.72 -8.34 2.10
C ALA A 209 -17.06 -8.09 1.40
N VAL A 210 -17.03 -8.21 0.08
CA VAL A 210 -18.20 -8.16 -0.79
C VAL A 210 -18.19 -9.40 -1.67
N LEU A 211 -19.25 -10.21 -1.58
CA LEU A 211 -19.41 -11.44 -2.34
C LEU A 211 -20.38 -11.22 -3.51
N TYR A 212 -20.12 -11.94 -4.59
CA TYR A 212 -20.90 -11.89 -5.83
C TYR A 212 -21.32 -13.31 -6.23
N ARG A 213 -22.58 -13.51 -6.61
CA ARG A 213 -23.13 -14.78 -7.10
C ARG A 213 -22.49 -15.23 -8.41
N SER A 214 -21.99 -14.28 -9.20
CA SER A 214 -21.26 -14.52 -10.45
C SER A 214 -19.95 -13.75 -10.48
N GLY A 215 -19.03 -14.16 -11.35
CA GLY A 215 -17.80 -13.40 -11.59
C GLY A 215 -18.09 -11.95 -12.03
N THR A 216 -17.21 -11.04 -11.65
CA THR A 216 -17.16 -9.66 -12.17
C THR A 216 -16.11 -9.58 -13.29
N PRO A 217 -16.08 -8.51 -14.10
CA PRO A 217 -15.07 -8.36 -15.15
C PRO A 217 -13.62 -8.48 -14.64
N ASP A 218 -13.39 -8.11 -13.39
CA ASP A 218 -12.09 -8.05 -12.74
C ASP A 218 -11.84 -9.18 -11.72
N VAL A 219 -12.88 -9.91 -11.31
CA VAL A 219 -12.75 -11.03 -10.37
C VAL A 219 -13.56 -12.22 -10.90
N PRO A 220 -12.90 -13.19 -11.59
CA PRO A 220 -13.59 -14.35 -12.13
C PRO A 220 -14.24 -15.20 -11.04
N SER A 221 -15.30 -15.95 -11.40
CA SER A 221 -15.93 -16.89 -10.48
C SER A 221 -14.89 -17.86 -9.88
N GLY A 222 -15.04 -18.16 -8.59
CA GLY A 222 -14.11 -18.97 -7.80
C GLY A 222 -12.84 -18.24 -7.34
N HIS A 223 -12.71 -16.93 -7.59
CA HIS A 223 -11.57 -16.12 -7.15
C HIS A 223 -11.95 -15.14 -6.04
N VAL A 224 -10.92 -14.71 -5.32
CA VAL A 224 -10.97 -13.60 -4.35
C VAL A 224 -9.93 -12.57 -4.76
N ALA A 225 -10.36 -11.32 -4.90
CA ALA A 225 -9.48 -10.16 -5.00
C ALA A 225 -9.16 -9.68 -3.58
N PHE A 226 -7.88 -9.77 -3.20
CA PHE A 226 -7.38 -9.35 -1.90
C PHE A 226 -6.93 -7.90 -1.97
N TYR A 227 -7.39 -7.10 -1.02
CA TYR A 227 -7.05 -5.70 -0.81
C TYR A 227 -6.41 -5.56 0.57
N SER A 228 -5.51 -4.59 0.69
CA SER A 228 -4.94 -4.17 1.97
C SER A 228 -4.98 -2.66 2.00
N TYR A 229 -5.59 -2.09 3.05
CA TYR A 229 -5.90 -0.67 3.13
C TYR A 229 -6.57 -0.15 1.86
N GLY A 230 -7.50 -0.94 1.34
CA GLY A 230 -8.35 -0.61 0.21
C GLY A 230 -7.70 -0.56 -1.18
N ALA A 231 -6.41 -0.88 -1.29
CA ALA A 231 -5.75 -1.07 -2.57
C ALA A 231 -5.49 -2.55 -2.86
N LEU A 232 -5.74 -2.98 -4.09
CA LEU A 232 -5.59 -4.36 -4.55
C LEU A 232 -4.15 -4.84 -4.31
N VAL A 233 -4.03 -6.07 -3.82
CA VAL A 233 -2.78 -6.81 -3.64
C VAL A 233 -2.65 -7.85 -4.74
N CYS A 234 -3.65 -8.74 -4.86
CA CYS A 234 -3.67 -9.80 -5.87
C CYS A 234 -5.07 -10.40 -6.05
N VAL A 235 -5.24 -11.19 -7.10
CA VAL A 235 -6.43 -12.03 -7.32
C VAL A 235 -6.01 -13.49 -7.23
N SER A 236 -6.71 -14.30 -6.42
CA SER A 236 -6.35 -15.70 -6.20
C SER A 236 -7.55 -16.64 -6.28
N ARG A 237 -7.33 -17.82 -6.88
CA ARG A 237 -8.36 -18.87 -7.04
C ARG A 237 -8.50 -19.71 -5.77
N VAL A 238 -9.17 -19.16 -4.75
CA VAL A 238 -9.29 -19.79 -3.41
C VAL A 238 -10.71 -20.23 -3.05
N MET A 239 -11.68 -19.94 -3.93
CA MET A 239 -13.10 -20.29 -3.81
C MET A 239 -13.59 -21.20 -4.96
N ALA A 240 -12.69 -21.98 -5.55
CA ALA A 240 -13.03 -22.87 -6.66
C ALA A 240 -14.23 -23.79 -6.32
N GLY A 241 -15.15 -23.94 -7.27
CA GLY A 241 -16.33 -24.81 -7.14
C GLY A 241 -17.53 -24.19 -6.41
N ARG A 242 -17.44 -22.92 -5.99
CA ARG A 242 -18.54 -22.24 -5.25
C ARG A 242 -19.46 -21.39 -6.12
N GLY A 243 -19.18 -21.23 -7.41
CA GLY A 243 -19.98 -20.38 -8.32
C GLY A 243 -19.86 -18.86 -8.07
N CYS A 244 -19.40 -18.42 -6.90
CA CYS A 244 -19.25 -17.03 -6.50
C CYS A 244 -17.81 -16.51 -6.58
N CYS A 245 -17.62 -15.19 -6.53
CA CYS A 245 -16.34 -14.54 -6.29
C CYS A 245 -16.46 -13.51 -5.14
N ALA A 246 -15.33 -12.94 -4.70
CA ALA A 246 -15.34 -11.92 -3.65
C ALA A 246 -14.24 -10.87 -3.81
N ARG A 247 -14.49 -9.69 -3.26
CA ARG A 247 -13.46 -8.69 -2.92
C ARG A 247 -13.32 -8.68 -1.40
N LEU A 248 -12.09 -8.73 -0.90
CA LEU A 248 -11.78 -8.83 0.52
C LEU A 248 -10.70 -7.80 0.87
N ASP A 249 -10.99 -6.89 1.78
CA ASP A 249 -10.03 -5.93 2.34
C ASP A 249 -9.78 -6.22 3.82
N ASP A 250 -8.52 -6.50 4.15
CA ASP A 250 -8.10 -6.79 5.51
C ASP A 250 -6.71 -6.19 5.78
N PRO A 251 -6.64 -5.09 6.56
CA PRO A 251 -5.38 -4.50 7.01
C PRO A 251 -4.47 -5.46 7.81
N GLY A 252 -5.04 -6.51 8.40
CA GLY A 252 -4.33 -7.52 9.21
C GLY A 252 -3.67 -8.63 8.40
N LEU A 253 -3.94 -8.74 7.09
CA LEU A 253 -3.28 -9.73 6.23
C LEU A 253 -1.81 -9.40 6.05
N LYS A 254 -0.94 -10.37 6.34
CA LYS A 254 0.48 -10.25 6.00
C LYS A 254 0.68 -10.42 4.50
N LEU A 255 1.54 -9.60 3.92
CA LEU A 255 1.93 -9.71 2.52
C LEU A 255 3.23 -10.48 2.38
N ASN A 256 3.45 -11.09 1.22
CA ASN A 256 4.74 -11.66 0.86
C ASN A 256 5.80 -10.56 0.65
N ALA A 257 7.07 -10.95 0.49
CA ALA A 257 8.17 -10.00 0.34
C ALA A 257 8.05 -9.07 -0.89
N SER A 258 7.36 -9.51 -1.96
CA SER A 258 7.10 -8.70 -3.16
C SER A 258 5.88 -7.79 -3.04
N LEU A 259 5.15 -7.84 -1.92
CA LEU A 259 3.92 -7.09 -1.63
C LEU A 259 2.77 -7.34 -2.63
N SER A 260 2.88 -8.41 -3.40
CA SER A 260 2.00 -8.76 -4.51
C SER A 260 1.21 -10.03 -4.26
N GLY A 261 1.27 -10.55 -3.04
CA GLY A 261 0.57 -11.73 -2.62
C GLY A 261 0.34 -11.71 -1.12
N VAL A 262 -0.67 -12.45 -0.70
CA VAL A 262 -1.00 -12.62 0.72
C VAL A 262 -0.26 -13.84 1.26
N ALA A 263 0.37 -13.68 2.43
CA ALA A 263 1.01 -14.78 3.14
C ALA A 263 -0.06 -15.75 3.67
N ARG A 264 0.20 -17.05 3.57
CA ARG A 264 -0.75 -18.10 4.01
C ARG A 264 -0.53 -18.44 5.49
N ASP A 265 -0.88 -17.50 6.34
CA ASP A 265 -0.81 -17.64 7.80
C ASP A 265 -2.18 -17.95 8.43
N GLU A 266 -2.24 -17.94 9.77
CA GLU A 266 -3.46 -18.21 10.54
C GLU A 266 -4.56 -17.18 10.24
N ARG A 267 -4.21 -15.90 10.07
CA ARG A 267 -5.16 -14.84 9.74
C ARG A 267 -5.77 -15.08 8.36
N TYR A 268 -4.94 -15.43 7.37
CA TYR A 268 -5.42 -15.81 6.04
C TYR A 268 -6.39 -17.01 6.08
N ALA A 269 -6.07 -18.04 6.87
CA ALA A 269 -6.93 -19.23 7.00
C ALA A 269 -8.29 -18.88 7.63
N LEU A 270 -8.28 -18.12 8.73
CA LEU A 270 -9.48 -17.67 9.44
C LEU A 270 -10.42 -16.87 8.53
N VAL A 271 -9.90 -15.85 7.85
CA VAL A 271 -10.71 -14.98 6.98
C VAL A 271 -11.32 -15.77 5.82
N LEU A 272 -10.56 -16.71 5.24
CA LEU A 272 -11.09 -17.57 4.18
C LEU A 272 -12.14 -18.57 4.66
N GLU A 273 -12.03 -19.06 5.89
CA GLU A 273 -13.06 -19.92 6.49
C GLU A 273 -14.38 -19.16 6.61
N ILE A 274 -14.36 -17.97 7.23
CA ILE A 274 -15.53 -17.09 7.37
C ILE A 274 -16.12 -16.80 5.98
N LEU A 275 -15.28 -16.38 5.02
CA LEU A 275 -15.75 -16.05 3.68
C LEU A 275 -16.41 -17.25 2.98
N ARG A 276 -15.89 -18.47 3.17
CA ARG A 276 -16.48 -19.71 2.61
C ARG A 276 -17.82 -20.05 3.26
N GLU A 277 -17.99 -19.79 4.54
CA GLU A 277 -19.28 -19.98 5.20
C GLU A 277 -20.33 -19.01 4.67
N LYS A 278 -19.99 -17.72 4.55
CA LYS A 278 -20.86 -16.71 3.96
C LYS A 278 -21.20 -17.02 2.50
N ALA A 279 -20.23 -17.53 1.73
CA ALA A 279 -20.44 -17.98 0.35
C ALA A 279 -21.45 -19.13 0.24
N LYS A 280 -21.46 -20.10 1.19
CA LYS A 280 -22.47 -21.18 1.19
C LYS A 280 -23.87 -20.62 1.33
N ALA A 281 -24.07 -19.67 2.24
CA ALA A 281 -25.36 -19.02 2.47
C ALA A 281 -25.86 -18.24 1.24
N LEU A 282 -24.93 -17.69 0.45
CA LEU A 282 -25.27 -16.96 -0.78
C LEU A 282 -25.72 -17.90 -1.92
N THR A 283 -25.21 -19.13 -1.97
CA THR A 283 -25.45 -20.10 -3.05
C THR A 283 -26.53 -21.13 -2.77
N ALA A 284 -26.98 -21.23 -1.52
CA ALA A 284 -28.10 -22.06 -1.11
C ALA A 284 -29.44 -21.47 -1.59
#